data_AF-A0A4R8PTY4-F1
#
_entry.id   AF-A0A4R8PTY4-F1
#
_cell.length_a   1.000
_cell.length_b   1.000
_cell.length_c   1.000
_cell.angle_alpha   90.00
_cell.angle_beta   90.00
_cell.angle_gamma   90.00
#
_symmetry.space_group_name_H-M   'P 1'
#
loop_
_entity.id
_entity.type
_entity.pdbx_description
1 polymer ?
#
loop_
_entity_poly.entity_id
_entity_poly.type
_entity_poly.pdbx_seq_one_letter_code
_entity_poly.pdbx_strand_id
1 'polypeptide(L)'
;MRQLDTRTFVSALGALSLTTWSPLVRAAPPPPGNLWRVWPPIDYSDALYAGWDQIAVEKEIQIHNGVAENRTYAHHPELFAVGANVFLIYSSAPVDEDSMGQDVWISASNDGGITWSPGRSLMPAALLPNQTETHNWKYWCDRGIAQRAWQALSFVRLSDGDLYAVGQSGSRWCPGRWATAGRIAVRISLEGEPLQDPCWLEKNEYTESQLYAETVYGTAFGMESCARACEINAALRSPDEAPAWSPWLYNNGLVAADGTHQMEEPTLAVWHDDATSPTGGYWQRHWRDISPERENTHAVWVEYNQDPGGEGWYPKVKNRTGNDIYRTNIPDAKTKQFLGRLDGTGDRYLLSNPRYNAADPQRQPLTLAVSRGGDQTYRAIGVLRTNAAEEIVPDTRDGIKNRARGFSYPTAVQVGDKLLVAYSENKENIWVSVVDVGALPEEGDACR
;
A
#
# COMPACT_ATOMS: atom_id res chain seq x y z
N MET A 1 29.59 -78.94 -50.42
CA MET A 1 29.08 -79.63 -49.22
C MET A 1 28.67 -78.55 -48.21
N ARG A 2 27.36 -78.32 -48.00
CA ARG A 2 26.68 -77.48 -46.96
C ARG A 2 27.16 -76.01 -46.79
N GLN A 3 26.36 -74.99 -46.49
CA GLN A 3 24.94 -74.80 -46.15
C GLN A 3 24.66 -73.29 -46.36
N LEU A 4 23.41 -72.95 -46.67
CA LEU A 4 22.91 -71.56 -46.68
C LEU A 4 22.98 -70.93 -45.29
N ASP A 5 23.13 -69.61 -45.24
CA ASP A 5 22.50 -68.84 -44.16
C ASP A 5 22.02 -67.45 -44.64
N THR A 6 20.79 -67.15 -44.27
CA THR A 6 19.94 -66.01 -44.67
C THR A 6 20.01 -64.89 -43.64
N ARG A 7 20.20 -63.63 -44.06
CA ARG A 7 19.83 -62.45 -43.25
C ARG A 7 19.24 -61.30 -44.10
N THR A 8 17.92 -61.25 -44.05
CA THR A 8 17.00 -60.10 -43.89
C THR A 8 17.49 -58.69 -44.24
N PHE A 9 16.86 -58.10 -45.26
CA PHE A 9 16.79 -56.66 -45.50
C PHE A 9 15.66 -56.03 -44.65
N VAL A 10 15.95 -54.96 -43.91
CA VAL A 10 14.93 -54.08 -43.31
C VAL A 10 15.15 -52.68 -43.87
N SER A 11 14.16 -52.18 -44.61
CA SER A 11 14.08 -50.83 -45.15
C SER A 11 13.69 -49.84 -44.05
N ALA A 12 14.51 -48.81 -43.83
CA ALA A 12 14.17 -47.69 -42.97
C ALA A 12 13.29 -46.69 -43.76
N LEU A 13 12.00 -46.63 -43.41
CA LEU A 13 11.10 -45.53 -43.78
C LEU A 13 11.42 -44.32 -42.90
N GLY A 14 11.91 -43.24 -43.50
CA GLY A 14 12.07 -41.95 -42.84
C GLY A 14 10.71 -41.32 -42.53
N ALA A 15 10.38 -41.19 -41.25
CA ALA A 15 9.24 -40.42 -40.80
C ALA A 15 9.60 -38.93 -40.80
N LEU A 16 8.94 -38.15 -41.67
CA LEU A 16 8.91 -36.69 -41.58
C LEU A 16 8.19 -36.30 -40.29
N SER A 17 8.93 -35.81 -39.30
CA SER A 17 8.38 -35.18 -38.12
C SER A 17 7.74 -33.85 -38.52
N LEU A 18 6.41 -33.83 -38.60
CA LEU A 18 5.63 -32.59 -38.57
C LEU A 18 5.89 -31.93 -37.21
N THR A 19 6.78 -30.92 -37.20
CA THR A 19 6.88 -29.99 -36.08
C THR A 19 5.58 -29.20 -36.03
N THR A 20 4.69 -29.62 -35.13
CA THR A 20 3.55 -28.80 -34.73
C THR A 20 4.11 -27.53 -34.09
N TRP A 21 4.10 -26.43 -34.83
CA TRP A 21 4.28 -25.10 -34.27
C TRP A 21 3.07 -24.85 -33.38
N SER A 22 3.19 -25.16 -32.09
CA SER A 22 2.28 -24.62 -31.09
C SER A 22 2.40 -23.10 -31.19
N PRO A 23 1.31 -22.37 -31.47
CA PRO A 23 1.37 -20.92 -31.39
C PRO A 23 1.81 -20.58 -29.97
N LEU A 24 2.91 -19.83 -29.86
CA LEU A 24 3.32 -19.21 -28.60
C LEU A 24 2.11 -18.45 -28.08
N VAL A 25 1.46 -19.01 -27.05
CA VAL A 25 0.34 -18.37 -26.37
C VAL A 25 0.92 -17.12 -25.73
N ARG A 26 0.56 -15.96 -26.29
CA ARG A 26 0.78 -14.64 -25.72
C ARG A 26 0.40 -14.73 -24.23
N ALA A 27 1.31 -14.46 -23.29
CA ALA A 27 0.98 -14.54 -21.87
C ALA A 27 0.12 -13.32 -21.50
N ALA A 28 -1.15 -13.38 -21.88
CA ALA A 28 -2.15 -12.41 -21.47
C ALA A 28 -2.19 -12.37 -19.93
N PRO A 29 -2.51 -11.20 -19.34
CA PRO A 29 -2.72 -11.10 -17.91
C PRO A 29 -3.66 -12.20 -17.41
N PRO A 30 -3.37 -12.83 -16.26
CA PRO A 30 -4.18 -13.92 -15.76
C PRO A 30 -5.61 -13.42 -15.51
N PRO A 31 -6.63 -14.27 -15.77
CA PRO A 31 -7.99 -13.93 -15.45
C PRO A 31 -8.10 -13.50 -13.97
N PRO A 32 -8.75 -12.37 -13.64
CA PRO A 32 -8.85 -11.86 -12.27
C PRO A 32 -9.35 -12.89 -11.24
N GLY A 33 -10.24 -13.79 -11.66
CA GLY A 33 -10.80 -14.86 -10.82
C GLY A 33 -9.86 -16.04 -10.52
N ASN A 34 -8.59 -16.00 -10.97
CA ASN A 34 -7.62 -17.07 -10.76
C ASN A 34 -6.42 -16.67 -9.88
N LEU A 35 -6.38 -15.43 -9.36
CA LEU A 35 -5.23 -14.93 -8.62
C LEU A 35 -5.07 -15.55 -7.23
N TRP A 36 -6.15 -16.05 -6.61
CA TRP A 36 -6.13 -16.64 -5.27
C TRP A 36 -6.38 -18.16 -5.32
N ARG A 37 -5.37 -18.96 -4.94
CA ARG A 37 -5.46 -20.42 -4.79
C ARG A 37 -4.73 -20.90 -3.53
N VAL A 38 -4.86 -20.12 -2.48
CA VAL A 38 -4.28 -20.40 -1.16
C VAL A 38 -4.96 -21.62 -0.52
N TRP A 39 -4.15 -22.48 0.09
CA TRP A 39 -4.60 -23.62 0.90
C TRP A 39 -3.88 -23.63 2.27
N PRO A 40 -4.57 -23.96 3.39
CA PRO A 40 -6.02 -24.21 3.49
C PRO A 40 -6.88 -22.97 3.17
N PRO A 41 -8.17 -23.14 2.84
CA PRO A 41 -9.07 -22.00 2.67
C PRO A 41 -9.28 -21.27 3.99
N ILE A 42 -9.80 -20.05 3.94
CA ILE A 42 -10.12 -19.25 5.14
C ILE A 42 -11.07 -20.03 6.06
N ASP A 43 -10.64 -20.24 7.30
CA ASP A 43 -11.50 -20.66 8.39
C ASP A 43 -12.13 -19.44 9.08
N TYR A 44 -13.39 -19.18 8.77
CA TYR A 44 -14.13 -18.07 9.40
C TYR A 44 -14.45 -18.30 10.88
N SER A 45 -14.33 -19.54 11.39
CA SER A 45 -14.51 -19.83 12.82
C SER A 45 -13.29 -19.43 13.66
N ASP A 46 -12.11 -19.37 13.04
CA ASP A 46 -10.90 -18.85 13.65
C ASP A 46 -10.78 -17.34 13.39
N ALA A 47 -11.12 -16.54 14.40
CA ALA A 47 -11.09 -15.09 14.30
C ALA A 47 -9.68 -14.49 14.25
N LEU A 48 -8.68 -15.20 14.77
CA LEU A 48 -7.34 -14.67 14.93
C LEU A 48 -6.42 -15.11 13.80
N TYR A 49 -6.49 -16.36 13.37
CA TYR A 49 -5.55 -16.90 12.38
C TYR A 49 -6.19 -17.29 11.06
N ALA A 50 -7.52 -17.28 10.98
CA ALA A 50 -8.25 -17.67 9.77
C ALA A 50 -7.87 -19.07 9.25
N GLY A 51 -7.39 -19.96 10.12
CA GLY A 51 -6.97 -21.32 9.78
C GLY A 51 -5.54 -21.43 9.21
N TRP A 52 -4.72 -20.37 9.28
CA TRP A 52 -3.34 -20.38 8.78
C TRP A 52 -2.31 -20.26 9.90
N ASP A 53 -1.13 -20.82 9.67
CA ASP A 53 -0.02 -20.69 10.60
C ASP A 53 0.53 -19.25 10.63
N GLN A 54 1.06 -18.86 11.79
CA GLN A 54 1.81 -17.61 11.92
C GLN A 54 3.19 -17.75 11.27
N ILE A 55 3.58 -16.72 10.52
CA ILE A 55 4.92 -16.63 9.92
C ILE A 55 5.94 -16.42 11.03
N ALA A 56 7.14 -16.96 10.86
CA ALA A 56 8.25 -16.67 11.76
C ALA A 56 8.65 -15.18 11.64
N VAL A 57 8.24 -14.39 12.63
CA VAL A 57 8.62 -12.98 12.77
C VAL A 57 9.82 -12.88 13.70
N GLU A 58 10.93 -12.33 13.22
CA GLU A 58 12.16 -12.20 14.01
C GLU A 58 12.02 -11.13 15.09
N LYS A 59 11.38 -10.01 14.74
CA LYS A 59 11.12 -8.89 15.64
C LYS A 59 9.81 -8.20 15.34
N GLU A 60 9.16 -7.75 16.40
CA GLU A 60 8.00 -6.87 16.35
C GLU A 60 8.35 -5.62 17.16
N ILE A 61 8.45 -4.49 16.48
CA ILE A 61 8.99 -3.26 17.03
C ILE A 61 7.86 -2.23 17.07
N GLN A 62 7.49 -1.77 18.26
CA GLN A 62 6.56 -0.65 18.41
C GLN A 62 7.32 0.64 18.13
N ILE A 63 6.98 1.31 17.04
CA ILE A 63 7.59 2.59 16.63
C ILE A 63 6.89 3.76 17.31
N HIS A 64 5.56 3.69 17.39
CA HIS A 64 4.72 4.72 18.01
C HIS A 64 3.73 4.08 18.96
N ASN A 65 3.72 4.55 20.21
CA ASN A 65 2.73 4.20 21.21
C ASN A 65 1.80 5.39 21.42
N GLY A 66 0.57 5.30 20.91
CA GLY A 66 -0.34 6.45 20.87
C GLY A 66 -0.69 7.01 22.25
N VAL A 67 -0.80 6.14 23.27
CA VAL A 67 -1.10 6.54 24.65
C VAL A 67 0.11 7.23 25.28
N ALA A 68 1.31 6.66 25.13
CA ALA A 68 2.53 7.23 25.71
C ALA A 68 2.86 8.60 25.11
N GLU A 69 2.60 8.78 23.81
CA GLU A 69 2.82 10.04 23.10
C GLU A 69 1.68 11.06 23.28
N ASN A 70 0.60 10.68 23.97
CA ASN A 70 -0.63 11.48 24.07
C ASN A 70 -1.19 11.89 22.69
N ARG A 71 -1.05 10.99 21.71
CA ARG A 71 -1.49 11.12 20.32
C ARG A 71 -2.03 9.78 19.84
N THR A 72 -3.28 9.54 20.21
CA THR A 72 -3.95 8.23 20.12
C THR A 72 -4.59 7.96 18.76
N TYR A 73 -4.35 8.82 17.78
CA TYR A 73 -4.48 8.46 16.37
C TYR A 73 -3.08 8.35 15.76
N ALA A 74 -2.77 7.19 15.20
CA ALA A 74 -1.59 6.96 14.39
C ALA A 74 -1.90 5.99 13.24
N HIS A 75 -1.66 6.40 11.99
CA HIS A 75 -2.03 5.62 10.81
C HIS A 75 -1.15 5.92 9.59
N HIS A 76 -1.50 5.35 8.44
CA HIS A 76 -0.83 5.59 7.15
C HIS A 76 0.71 5.40 7.19
N PRO A 77 1.24 4.29 7.72
CA PRO A 77 2.68 4.08 7.69
C PRO A 77 3.17 3.87 6.25
N GLU A 78 4.28 4.51 5.90
CA GLU A 78 4.97 4.31 4.63
C GLU A 78 6.47 4.07 4.91
N LEU A 79 7.04 3.02 4.31
CA LEU A 79 8.43 2.62 4.46
C LEU A 79 9.24 2.93 3.21
N PHE A 80 10.53 3.21 3.40
CA PHE A 80 11.50 3.30 2.30
C PHE A 80 12.90 2.93 2.81
N ALA A 81 13.77 2.41 1.94
CA ALA A 81 15.16 2.10 2.31
C ALA A 81 16.18 2.56 1.28
N VAL A 82 17.36 2.94 1.78
CA VAL A 82 18.57 3.22 1.00
C VAL A 82 19.73 2.46 1.65
N GLY A 83 20.05 1.29 1.11
CA GLY A 83 20.99 0.37 1.75
C GLY A 83 20.43 -0.09 3.10
N ALA A 84 21.20 0.08 4.18
CA ALA A 84 20.78 -0.25 5.54
C ALA A 84 19.96 0.86 6.22
N ASN A 85 19.86 2.06 5.62
CA ASN A 85 19.05 3.13 6.18
C ASN A 85 17.59 2.92 5.80
N VAL A 86 16.71 2.89 6.80
CA VAL A 86 15.26 2.69 6.64
C VAL A 86 14.53 3.87 7.24
N PHE A 87 13.53 4.37 6.52
CA PHE A 87 12.71 5.51 6.92
C PHE A 87 11.26 5.07 7.02
N LEU A 88 10.58 5.56 8.04
CA LEU A 88 9.16 5.33 8.26
C LEU A 88 8.50 6.68 8.51
N ILE A 89 7.58 7.07 7.62
CA ILE A 89 6.65 8.17 7.90
C ILE A 89 5.27 7.63 8.26
N TYR A 90 4.55 8.35 9.12
CA TYR A 90 3.19 8.00 9.51
C TYR A 90 2.39 9.24 9.90
N SER A 91 1.08 9.16 9.80
CA SER A 91 0.17 10.21 10.30
C SER A 91 -0.03 10.06 11.78
N SER A 92 -0.07 11.16 12.53
CA SER A 92 -0.49 11.15 13.92
C SER A 92 -1.36 12.36 14.26
N ALA A 93 -2.34 12.17 15.14
CA ALA A 93 -3.21 13.23 15.67
C ALA A 93 -3.50 12.98 17.16
N PRO A 94 -4.00 13.98 17.91
CA PRO A 94 -4.31 13.79 19.33
C PRO A 94 -5.25 12.61 19.60
N VAL A 95 -6.34 12.50 18.83
CA VAL A 95 -7.38 11.47 19.03
C VAL A 95 -8.02 10.99 17.74
N ASP A 96 -8.35 11.91 16.82
CA ASP A 96 -9.25 11.60 15.69
C ASP A 96 -8.54 11.58 14.34
N GLU A 97 -9.01 10.68 13.47
CA GLU A 97 -8.64 10.62 12.06
C GLU A 97 -9.08 11.85 11.27
N ASP A 98 -8.19 12.36 10.41
CA ASP A 98 -8.41 13.52 9.53
C ASP A 98 -8.78 14.81 10.30
N SER A 99 -8.27 14.96 11.52
CA SER A 99 -8.57 16.11 12.38
C SER A 99 -7.48 17.20 12.33
N MET A 100 -7.87 18.45 12.61
CA MET A 100 -6.92 19.52 12.90
C MET A 100 -5.97 19.08 14.03
N GLY A 101 -4.68 19.32 13.84
CA GLY A 101 -3.65 18.82 14.76
C GLY A 101 -3.01 17.53 14.28
N GLN A 102 -3.50 16.94 13.20
CA GLN A 102 -2.84 15.84 12.51
C GLN A 102 -1.64 16.34 11.68
N ASP A 103 -0.52 15.66 11.84
CA ASP A 103 0.76 15.93 11.18
C ASP A 103 1.40 14.63 10.66
N VAL A 104 2.49 14.76 9.90
CA VAL A 104 3.29 13.62 9.44
C VAL A 104 4.53 13.51 10.31
N TRP A 105 4.71 12.35 10.92
CA TRP A 105 5.86 11.99 11.74
C TRP A 105 6.86 11.16 10.96
N ILE A 106 8.11 11.17 11.40
CA ILE A 106 9.18 10.33 10.86
C ILE A 106 9.96 9.63 11.98
N SER A 107 10.34 8.39 11.70
CA SER A 107 11.38 7.65 12.43
C SER A 107 12.36 7.05 11.42
N ALA A 108 13.63 6.95 11.80
CA ALA A 108 14.67 6.40 10.94
C ALA A 108 15.48 5.32 11.66
N SER A 109 16.01 4.39 10.89
CA SER A 109 16.91 3.33 11.31
C SER A 109 18.14 3.34 10.41
N ASN A 110 19.32 3.05 10.97
CA ASN A 110 20.58 2.94 10.23
C ASN A 110 21.20 1.53 10.30
N ASP A 111 20.46 0.56 10.84
CA ASP A 111 20.89 -0.82 11.07
C ASP A 111 19.95 -1.85 10.43
N GLY A 112 19.27 -1.45 9.34
CA GLY A 112 18.34 -2.32 8.61
C GLY A 112 16.99 -2.49 9.29
N GLY A 113 16.53 -1.48 10.02
CA GLY A 113 15.21 -1.45 10.69
C GLY A 113 15.17 -2.18 12.02
N ILE A 114 16.32 -2.43 12.65
CA ILE A 114 16.40 -3.17 13.92
C ILE A 114 16.27 -2.23 15.12
N THR A 115 16.90 -1.06 15.04
CA THR A 115 16.73 0.04 16.01
C THR A 115 16.27 1.30 15.29
N TRP A 116 15.47 2.10 16.00
CA TRP A 116 14.78 3.26 15.42
C TRP A 116 15.01 4.50 16.28
N SER A 117 15.14 5.64 15.62
CA SER A 117 15.08 6.95 16.28
C SER A 117 13.70 7.16 16.89
N PRO A 118 13.58 7.98 17.96
CA PRO A 118 12.28 8.48 18.40
C PRO A 118 11.52 9.13 17.24
N GLY A 119 10.20 9.00 17.24
CA GLY A 119 9.33 9.70 16.31
C GLY A 119 9.38 11.22 16.53
N ARG A 120 9.33 11.97 15.43
CA ARG A 120 9.18 13.44 15.48
C ARG A 120 8.28 13.92 14.35
N SER A 121 7.61 15.05 14.57
CA SER A 121 6.85 15.75 13.53
C SER A 121 7.79 16.26 12.43
N LEU A 122 7.57 15.82 11.19
CA LEU A 122 8.29 16.22 9.99
C LEU A 122 7.51 17.26 9.18
N MET A 123 6.19 17.14 9.14
CA MET A 123 5.30 18.08 8.45
C MET A 123 4.22 18.52 9.44
N PRO A 124 4.43 19.66 10.14
CA PRO A 124 3.64 20.02 11.31
C PRO A 124 2.18 20.32 10.98
N ALA A 125 1.31 20.22 11.99
CA ALA A 125 -0.12 20.45 11.80
C ALA A 125 -0.38 21.86 11.25
N ALA A 126 -1.32 21.96 10.31
CA ALA A 126 -1.70 23.21 9.66
C ALA A 126 -2.66 24.06 10.53
N LEU A 127 -2.23 24.38 11.76
CA LEU A 127 -2.94 25.24 12.68
C LEU A 127 -2.83 26.71 12.25
N LEU A 128 -3.88 27.49 12.49
CA LEU A 128 -3.83 28.95 12.39
C LEU A 128 -3.07 29.55 13.59
N PRO A 129 -2.51 30.77 13.48
CA PRO A 129 -1.80 31.43 14.56
C PRO A 129 -2.59 31.59 15.86
N ASN A 130 -3.92 31.69 15.77
CA ASN A 130 -4.82 31.74 16.92
C ASN A 130 -5.25 30.36 17.44
N GLN A 131 -4.79 29.27 16.83
CA GLN A 131 -5.05 27.88 17.21
C GLN A 131 -3.77 27.31 17.85
N THR A 132 -3.42 27.79 19.04
CA THR A 132 -2.18 27.42 19.73
C THR A 132 -2.22 26.03 20.39
N GLU A 133 -3.40 25.40 20.43
CA GLU A 133 -3.63 24.09 21.02
C GLU A 133 -4.26 23.12 20.00
N THR A 134 -3.91 21.85 20.09
CA THR A 134 -4.56 20.79 19.33
C THR A 134 -5.80 20.30 20.07
N HIS A 135 -6.97 20.35 19.43
CA HIS A 135 -8.20 19.80 19.97
C HIS A 135 -8.72 18.64 19.13
N ASN A 136 -9.66 17.87 19.69
CA ASN A 136 -10.32 16.76 19.01
C ASN A 136 -11.23 17.22 17.86
N TRP A 137 -11.62 16.29 17.01
CA TRP A 137 -12.48 16.51 15.86
C TRP A 137 -13.77 17.24 16.24
N LYS A 138 -14.46 16.76 17.29
CA LYS A 138 -15.73 17.34 17.75
C LYS A 138 -15.61 18.82 18.10
N TYR A 139 -14.56 19.22 18.81
CA TYR A 139 -14.33 20.62 19.21
C TYR A 139 -14.36 21.58 18.01
N TRP A 140 -13.64 21.22 16.95
CA TRP A 140 -13.49 22.04 15.75
C TRP A 140 -14.76 22.02 14.90
N CYS A 141 -15.41 20.85 14.77
CA CYS A 141 -16.67 20.71 14.07
C CYS A 141 -17.79 21.53 14.70
N ASP A 142 -17.93 21.50 16.03
CA ASP A 142 -18.96 22.27 16.75
C ASP A 142 -18.81 23.79 16.55
N ARG A 143 -17.65 24.25 16.06
CA ARG A 143 -17.33 25.66 15.76
C ARG A 143 -17.38 25.98 14.26
N GLY A 144 -17.73 25.01 13.41
CA GLY A 144 -17.77 25.19 11.96
C GLY A 144 -16.40 25.38 11.31
N ILE A 145 -15.33 24.94 11.98
CA ILE A 145 -13.96 25.09 11.48
C ILE A 145 -13.61 23.89 10.60
N ALA A 146 -13.14 24.19 9.38
CA ALA A 146 -12.63 23.17 8.47
C ALA A 146 -11.37 22.50 9.03
N GLN A 147 -11.31 21.18 8.89
CA GLN A 147 -10.22 20.36 9.40
C GLN A 147 -9.16 20.21 8.32
N ARG A 148 -7.92 20.55 8.65
CA ARG A 148 -6.73 20.42 7.82
C ARG A 148 -5.83 19.39 8.47
N ALA A 149 -5.78 18.20 7.88
CA ALA A 149 -4.90 17.14 8.33
C ALA A 149 -3.83 16.88 7.26
N TRP A 150 -2.61 16.58 7.70
CA TRP A 150 -1.59 16.00 6.82
C TRP A 150 -1.56 14.49 6.98
N GLN A 151 -1.60 13.79 5.86
CA GLN A 151 -1.49 12.34 5.76
C GLN A 151 -0.11 11.98 5.20
N ALA A 152 0.55 10.98 5.80
CA ALA A 152 1.78 10.43 5.26
C ALA A 152 1.46 9.72 3.95
N LEU A 153 2.27 9.91 2.91
CA LEU A 153 1.92 9.46 1.56
C LEU A 153 2.96 8.51 0.94
N SER A 154 4.22 8.94 0.87
CA SER A 154 5.28 8.17 0.22
C SER A 154 6.65 8.79 0.47
N PHE A 155 7.69 8.13 -0.01
CA PHE A 155 9.01 8.71 -0.23
C PHE A 155 9.29 8.83 -1.73
N VAL A 156 10.18 9.75 -2.10
CA VAL A 156 10.70 9.87 -3.47
C VAL A 156 12.20 10.05 -3.40
N ARG A 157 12.92 9.15 -4.06
CA ARG A 157 14.37 9.28 -4.26
C ARG A 157 14.66 9.67 -5.70
N LEU A 158 15.32 10.82 -5.89
CA LEU A 158 15.72 11.30 -7.20
C LEU A 158 17.05 10.67 -7.64
N SER A 159 17.35 10.80 -8.94
CA SER A 159 18.49 10.10 -9.58
C SER A 159 19.86 10.54 -9.06
N ASP A 160 19.98 11.74 -8.50
CA ASP A 160 21.18 12.24 -7.83
C ASP A 160 21.28 11.83 -6.36
N GLY A 161 20.29 11.08 -5.87
CA GLY A 161 20.26 10.53 -4.52
C GLY A 161 19.48 11.36 -3.51
N ASP A 162 18.95 12.52 -3.89
CA ASP A 162 18.10 13.31 -3.01
C ASP A 162 16.86 12.52 -2.60
N LEU A 163 16.55 12.52 -1.30
CA LEU A 163 15.41 11.82 -0.73
C LEU A 163 14.40 12.81 -0.17
N TYR A 164 13.14 12.61 -0.52
CA TYR A 164 12.01 13.42 -0.07
C TYR A 164 10.98 12.54 0.62
N ALA A 165 10.51 12.95 1.80
CA ALA A 165 9.26 12.48 2.35
C ALA A 165 8.11 13.31 1.78
N VAL A 166 6.98 12.67 1.46
CA VAL A 166 5.82 13.30 0.84
C VAL A 166 4.61 13.15 1.75
N GLY A 167 3.89 14.26 1.94
CA GLY A 167 2.61 14.31 2.64
C GLY A 167 1.52 14.83 1.72
N GLN A 168 0.27 14.44 2.00
CA GLN A 168 -0.90 14.94 1.32
C GLN A 168 -1.92 15.48 2.32
N SER A 169 -2.58 16.57 1.99
CA SER A 169 -3.68 17.05 2.83
C SER A 169 -4.88 16.10 2.75
N GLY A 170 -5.59 15.92 3.85
CA GLY A 170 -6.88 15.23 3.92
C GLY A 170 -7.84 16.09 4.74
N SER A 171 -8.64 16.91 4.08
CA SER A 171 -9.33 18.01 4.75
C SER A 171 -10.84 17.84 4.76
N ARG A 172 -11.46 18.01 5.93
CA ARG A 172 -12.90 17.81 6.07
C ARG A 172 -13.64 19.03 6.61
N TRP A 173 -14.85 19.25 6.09
CA TRP A 173 -15.80 20.23 6.62
C TRP A 173 -16.95 19.50 7.28
N CYS A 174 -17.32 19.98 8.47
CA CYS A 174 -18.40 19.40 9.24
C CYS A 174 -19.74 20.08 8.86
N PRO A 175 -20.80 19.33 8.49
CA PRO A 175 -20.83 17.89 8.26
C PRO A 175 -20.49 17.49 6.80
N GLY A 176 -19.71 16.42 6.63
CA GLY A 176 -19.82 15.54 5.47
C GLY A 176 -19.12 15.91 4.16
N ARG A 177 -18.30 16.96 4.09
CA ARG A 177 -17.47 17.22 2.89
C ARG A 177 -16.02 16.82 3.14
N TRP A 178 -15.43 16.08 2.22
CA TRP A 178 -14.01 15.76 2.19
C TRP A 178 -13.38 16.32 0.92
N ALA A 179 -12.18 16.87 1.03
CA ALA A 179 -11.36 17.27 -0.10
C ALA A 179 -9.89 17.31 0.28
N THR A 180 -9.02 17.49 -0.71
CA THR A 180 -7.58 17.64 -0.51
C THR A 180 -7.05 18.85 -1.28
N ALA A 181 -6.27 19.67 -0.58
CA ALA A 181 -5.59 20.89 -1.04
C ALA A 181 -4.37 20.62 -1.93
N GLY A 182 -3.70 19.51 -1.73
CA GLY A 182 -2.50 19.19 -2.49
C GLY A 182 -1.53 18.30 -1.74
N ARG A 183 -0.28 18.34 -2.22
CA ARG A 183 0.84 17.59 -1.66
C ARG A 183 1.98 18.53 -1.30
N ILE A 184 2.67 18.19 -0.22
CA ILE A 184 3.91 18.82 0.22
C ILE A 184 5.03 17.79 0.28
N ALA A 185 6.27 18.25 0.23
CA ALA A 185 7.44 17.41 0.43
C ALA A 185 8.45 18.08 1.35
N VAL A 186 9.25 17.26 2.02
CA VAL A 186 10.40 17.66 2.82
C VAL A 186 11.59 16.84 2.36
N ARG A 187 12.69 17.50 1.95
CA ARG A 187 13.96 16.79 1.68
C ARG A 187 14.54 16.34 3.01
N ILE A 188 15.02 15.10 3.08
CA ILE A 188 15.55 14.51 4.31
C ILE A 188 16.96 13.96 4.11
N SER A 189 17.74 13.91 5.20
CA SER A 189 19.04 13.22 5.25
C SER A 189 18.88 11.71 5.38
N LEU A 190 20.00 10.97 5.35
CA LEU A 190 19.98 9.51 5.58
C LEU A 190 19.73 9.13 7.06
N GLU A 191 19.75 10.10 7.96
CA GLU A 191 19.34 10.00 9.36
C GLU A 191 17.87 10.42 9.55
N GLY A 192 17.17 10.75 8.46
CA GLY A 192 15.78 11.20 8.46
C GLY A 192 15.60 12.65 8.90
N GLU A 193 16.66 13.44 9.04
CA GLU A 193 16.57 14.85 9.46
C GLU A 193 16.04 15.73 8.33
N PRO A 194 15.14 16.70 8.60
CA PRO A 194 14.71 17.65 7.59
C PRO A 194 15.89 18.53 7.15
N LEU A 195 16.14 18.57 5.84
CA LEU A 195 17.18 19.41 5.22
C LEU A 195 16.63 20.75 4.71
N GLN A 196 15.31 20.94 4.80
CA GLN A 196 14.59 22.14 4.37
C GLN A 196 13.22 22.19 5.03
N ASP A 197 12.57 23.35 4.94
CA ASP A 197 11.16 23.49 5.27
C ASP A 197 10.27 22.73 4.27
N PRO A 198 9.04 22.34 4.68
CA PRO A 198 8.06 21.78 3.78
C PRO A 198 7.75 22.74 2.61
N CYS A 199 7.78 22.19 1.40
CA CYS A 199 7.42 22.91 0.18
C CYS A 199 6.27 22.22 -0.54
N TRP A 200 5.51 22.97 -1.34
CA TRP A 200 4.36 22.44 -2.08
C TRP A 200 4.79 21.77 -3.39
N LEU A 201 4.34 20.53 -3.59
CA LEU A 201 4.46 19.82 -4.86
C LEU A 201 3.35 20.18 -5.82
N GLU A 202 2.14 20.36 -5.30
CA GLU A 202 0.99 20.84 -6.04
C GLU A 202 -0.01 21.50 -5.10
N LYS A 203 -0.70 22.51 -5.62
CA LYS A 203 -1.77 23.26 -4.95
C LYS A 203 -3.00 23.22 -5.85
N ASN A 204 -4.19 23.19 -5.26
CA ASN A 204 -5.45 23.35 -5.98
C ASN A 204 -6.38 24.35 -5.24
N GLU A 205 -7.61 24.50 -5.72
CA GLU A 205 -8.66 25.39 -5.17
C GLU A 205 -8.94 25.19 -3.66
N TYR A 206 -8.64 24.00 -3.13
CA TYR A 206 -8.79 23.70 -1.71
C TYR A 206 -7.67 24.28 -0.84
N THR A 207 -6.53 24.63 -1.43
CA THR A 207 -5.42 25.27 -0.70
C THR A 207 -5.83 26.62 -0.14
N GLU A 208 -6.49 27.43 -0.97
CA GLU A 208 -6.96 28.77 -0.61
C GLU A 208 -8.17 28.69 0.31
N SER A 209 -9.18 27.90 -0.05
CA SER A 209 -10.41 27.79 0.75
C SER A 209 -10.20 27.16 2.13
N GLN A 210 -9.05 26.50 2.36
CA GLN A 210 -8.66 25.97 3.66
C GLN A 210 -7.70 26.89 4.42
N LEU A 211 -7.32 28.04 3.86
CA LEU A 211 -6.49 29.06 4.50
C LEU A 211 -5.07 28.57 4.84
N TYR A 212 -4.46 27.70 4.02
CA TYR A 212 -3.09 27.24 4.29
C TYR A 212 -2.07 28.39 4.35
N ALA A 213 -2.29 29.47 3.58
CA ALA A 213 -1.46 30.67 3.63
C ALA A 213 -1.48 31.37 5.00
N GLU A 214 -2.51 31.15 5.81
CA GLU A 214 -2.62 31.70 7.16
C GLU A 214 -2.02 30.79 8.22
N THR A 215 -1.68 29.54 7.89
CA THR A 215 -1.06 28.58 8.82
C THR A 215 0.46 28.73 8.87
N VAL A 216 1.17 27.87 9.60
CA VAL A 216 2.65 27.78 9.55
C VAL A 216 3.18 27.66 8.11
N TYR A 217 2.41 27.03 7.21
CA TYR A 217 2.78 26.86 5.81
C TYR A 217 2.89 28.17 5.02
N GLY A 218 2.16 29.21 5.40
CA GLY A 218 2.33 30.53 4.77
C GLY A 218 3.03 31.55 5.66
N THR A 219 2.86 31.47 6.97
CA THR A 219 3.44 32.44 7.90
C THR A 219 4.92 32.17 8.23
N ALA A 220 5.36 30.92 8.17
CA ALA A 220 6.77 30.53 8.37
C ALA A 220 7.40 29.98 7.08
N PHE A 221 6.73 29.07 6.37
CA PHE A 221 7.29 28.40 5.18
C PHE A 221 6.96 29.11 3.85
N GLY A 222 6.24 30.24 3.88
CA GLY A 222 6.05 31.11 2.71
C GLY A 222 5.20 30.55 1.56
N MET A 223 4.47 29.44 1.74
CA MET A 223 3.72 28.72 0.70
C MET A 223 4.59 28.33 -0.52
N GLU A 224 5.90 28.17 -0.30
CA GLU A 224 6.89 27.95 -1.35
C GLU A 224 6.61 26.65 -2.12
N SER A 225 6.79 26.70 -3.44
CA SER A 225 6.77 25.49 -4.28
C SER A 225 8.12 24.80 -4.19
N CYS A 226 8.14 23.46 -4.19
CA CYS A 226 9.39 22.73 -4.24
C CYS A 226 10.15 23.05 -5.53
N ALA A 227 11.44 23.39 -5.42
CA ALA A 227 12.28 23.66 -6.59
C ALA A 227 12.29 22.51 -7.60
N ARG A 228 12.14 21.27 -7.12
CA ARG A 228 12.12 20.03 -7.91
C ARG A 228 10.73 19.40 -8.03
N ALA A 229 9.66 20.18 -7.88
CA ALA A 229 8.28 19.66 -7.89
C ALA A 229 7.95 18.83 -9.15
N CYS A 230 8.47 19.21 -10.32
CA CYS A 230 8.24 18.46 -11.57
C CYS A 230 8.85 17.06 -11.55
N GLU A 231 10.08 16.92 -11.04
CA GLU A 231 10.79 15.63 -10.95
C GLU A 231 10.11 14.73 -9.91
N ILE A 232 9.78 15.30 -8.75
CA ILE A 232 9.08 14.57 -7.68
C ILE A 232 7.70 14.10 -8.15
N ASN A 233 6.92 14.96 -8.81
CA ASN A 233 5.63 14.57 -9.39
C ASN A 233 5.76 13.61 -10.59
N ALA A 234 6.89 13.58 -11.29
CA ALA A 234 7.14 12.57 -12.32
C ALA A 234 7.35 11.20 -11.67
N ALA A 235 8.16 11.11 -10.62
CA ALA A 235 8.36 9.88 -9.85
C ALA A 235 7.03 9.35 -9.27
N LEU A 236 6.23 10.20 -8.63
CA LEU A 236 4.92 9.83 -8.07
C LEU A 236 3.85 9.44 -9.13
N ARG A 237 4.20 9.49 -10.42
CA ARG A 237 3.36 9.01 -11.52
C ARG A 237 3.91 7.75 -12.20
N SER A 238 5.08 7.27 -11.79
CA SER A 238 5.61 5.98 -12.22
C SER A 238 4.78 4.85 -11.61
N PRO A 239 4.50 3.77 -12.34
CA PRO A 239 3.66 2.66 -11.87
C PRO A 239 4.04 2.07 -10.51
N ASP A 240 5.34 1.91 -10.28
CA ASP A 240 5.99 1.29 -9.12
C ASP A 240 6.20 2.26 -7.95
N GLU A 241 5.92 3.55 -8.14
CA GLU A 241 6.11 4.62 -7.15
C GLU A 241 4.81 5.40 -6.88
N ALA A 242 3.75 5.12 -7.65
CA ALA A 242 2.47 5.79 -7.53
C ALA A 242 1.82 5.46 -6.16
N PRO A 243 1.60 6.44 -5.29
CA PRO A 243 1.11 6.18 -3.94
C PRO A 243 -0.37 5.82 -3.94
N ALA A 244 -0.84 5.36 -2.78
CA ALA A 244 -2.22 4.95 -2.53
C ALA A 244 -3.27 6.05 -2.75
N TRP A 245 -2.86 7.30 -2.95
CA TRP A 245 -3.79 8.35 -3.33
C TRP A 245 -3.10 9.54 -3.98
N SER A 246 -3.90 10.38 -4.61
CA SER A 246 -3.46 11.69 -5.09
C SER A 246 -4.57 12.72 -4.87
N PRO A 247 -4.25 14.02 -4.97
CA PRO A 247 -5.27 15.05 -4.86
C PRO A 247 -6.38 14.90 -5.89
N TRP A 248 -6.06 14.38 -7.07
CA TRP A 248 -7.07 14.09 -8.07
C TRP A 248 -7.95 12.89 -7.67
N LEU A 249 -7.36 11.77 -7.24
CA LEU A 249 -8.13 10.56 -6.90
C LEU A 249 -9.12 10.85 -5.77
N TYR A 250 -8.67 11.47 -4.68
CA TYR A 250 -9.54 11.79 -3.54
C TYR A 250 -10.67 12.76 -3.89
N ASN A 251 -10.40 13.76 -4.73
CA ASN A 251 -11.41 14.78 -5.03
C ASN A 251 -12.44 14.32 -6.08
N ASN A 252 -12.14 13.28 -6.87
CA ASN A 252 -12.98 12.86 -8.00
C ASN A 252 -13.56 11.46 -7.85
N GLY A 253 -12.92 10.61 -7.06
CA GLY A 253 -13.16 9.18 -7.02
C GLY A 253 -12.79 8.49 -8.33
N LEU A 254 -12.73 7.16 -8.28
CA LEU A 254 -12.49 6.33 -9.45
C LEU A 254 -13.44 5.12 -9.39
N VAL A 255 -14.02 4.74 -10.52
CA VAL A 255 -15.00 3.66 -10.64
C VAL A 255 -14.40 2.54 -11.46
N ALA A 256 -14.61 1.31 -11.00
CA ALA A 256 -14.14 0.09 -11.63
C ALA A 256 -14.81 -0.19 -13.00
N ALA A 257 -14.36 -1.25 -13.69
CA ALA A 257 -14.83 -1.61 -15.03
C ALA A 257 -16.33 -1.92 -15.11
N ASP A 258 -16.95 -2.29 -13.98
CA ASP A 258 -18.38 -2.57 -13.91
C ASP A 258 -19.27 -1.32 -13.76
N GLY A 259 -18.67 -0.13 -13.70
CA GLY A 259 -19.38 1.14 -13.60
C GLY A 259 -20.07 1.37 -12.26
N THR A 260 -19.85 0.52 -11.25
CA THR A 260 -20.58 0.54 -9.99
C THR A 260 -19.66 0.75 -8.78
N HIS A 261 -18.57 0.00 -8.67
CA HIS A 261 -17.75 0.01 -7.45
C HIS A 261 -16.72 1.14 -7.44
N GLN A 262 -16.53 1.75 -6.28
CA GLN A 262 -15.58 2.85 -6.07
C GLN A 262 -14.23 2.32 -5.62
N MET A 263 -13.18 2.71 -6.33
CA MET A 263 -11.80 2.28 -6.12
C MET A 263 -10.97 3.43 -5.55
N GLU A 264 -10.21 3.13 -4.49
CA GLU A 264 -9.15 3.99 -3.96
C GLU A 264 -7.98 3.10 -3.48
N GLU A 265 -6.91 3.74 -3.00
CA GLU A 265 -5.79 3.03 -2.36
C GLU A 265 -5.15 1.96 -3.25
N PRO A 266 -4.72 2.30 -4.49
CA PRO A 266 -3.97 1.36 -5.28
C PRO A 266 -2.68 0.97 -4.55
N THR A 267 -2.26 -0.27 -4.75
CA THR A 267 -0.90 -0.69 -4.41
C THR A 267 0.09 -0.08 -5.39
N LEU A 268 1.38 -0.15 -5.06
CA LEU A 268 2.43 -0.06 -6.06
C LEU A 268 2.19 -1.12 -7.15
N ALA A 269 2.63 -0.83 -8.38
CA ALA A 269 2.58 -1.79 -9.46
C ALA A 269 3.85 -2.64 -9.52
N VAL A 270 3.69 -3.92 -9.86
CA VAL A 270 4.79 -4.84 -10.11
C VAL A 270 4.82 -5.19 -11.60
N TRP A 271 6.01 -5.13 -12.20
CA TRP A 271 6.22 -5.54 -13.59
C TRP A 271 6.36 -7.06 -13.69
N HIS A 272 5.59 -7.67 -14.58
CA HIS A 272 5.67 -9.07 -14.95
C HIS A 272 6.33 -9.21 -16.31
N ASP A 273 7.49 -9.87 -16.32
CA ASP A 273 8.22 -10.15 -17.56
C ASP A 273 7.46 -11.18 -18.41
N ASP A 274 7.19 -10.81 -19.66
CA ASP A 274 6.62 -11.69 -20.68
C ASP A 274 7.40 -11.50 -21.98
N ALA A 275 8.34 -12.41 -22.24
CA ALA A 275 9.16 -12.40 -23.46
C ALA A 275 8.33 -12.57 -24.75
N THR A 276 7.07 -12.99 -24.64
CA THR A 276 6.14 -13.10 -25.76
C THR A 276 5.30 -11.83 -25.97
N SER A 277 5.32 -10.90 -25.01
CA SER A 277 4.65 -9.61 -25.11
C SER A 277 5.45 -8.65 -26.01
N PRO A 278 4.79 -7.90 -26.93
CA PRO A 278 5.47 -6.86 -27.72
C PRO A 278 6.15 -5.76 -26.89
N THR A 279 5.71 -5.57 -25.65
CA THR A 279 6.27 -4.58 -24.70
C THR A 279 7.20 -5.21 -23.66
N GLY A 280 7.47 -6.52 -23.77
CA GLY A 280 8.32 -7.28 -22.84
C GLY A 280 7.65 -7.69 -21.53
N GLY A 281 6.40 -7.27 -21.29
CA GLY A 281 5.70 -7.56 -20.04
C GLY A 281 4.43 -6.74 -19.84
N TYR A 282 4.01 -6.65 -18.59
CA TYR A 282 2.96 -5.73 -18.15
C TYR A 282 3.08 -5.43 -16.65
N TRP A 283 2.53 -4.29 -16.25
CA TRP A 283 2.32 -3.93 -14.86
C TRP A 283 1.05 -4.58 -14.31
N GLN A 284 1.11 -5.07 -13.08
CA GLN A 284 -0.05 -5.46 -12.27
C GLN A 284 -0.08 -4.61 -11.01
N ARG A 285 -1.26 -4.11 -10.63
CA ARG A 285 -1.49 -3.54 -9.30
C ARG A 285 -2.86 -3.94 -8.75
N HIS A 286 -3.03 -3.75 -7.46
CA HIS A 286 -4.28 -4.01 -6.77
C HIS A 286 -4.96 -2.72 -6.31
N TRP A 287 -6.27 -2.80 -6.11
CA TRP A 287 -7.12 -1.69 -5.67
C TRP A 287 -8.04 -2.12 -4.54
N ARG A 288 -8.32 -1.20 -3.63
CA ARG A 288 -9.32 -1.39 -2.58
C ARG A 288 -10.69 -0.95 -3.07
N ASP A 289 -11.68 -1.80 -2.82
CA ASP A 289 -13.09 -1.43 -2.93
C ASP A 289 -13.49 -0.59 -1.71
N ILE A 290 -13.74 0.71 -1.93
CA ILE A 290 -14.21 1.64 -0.89
C ILE A 290 -15.72 1.87 -0.94
N SER A 291 -16.46 1.10 -1.74
CA SER A 291 -17.91 1.23 -1.84
C SER A 291 -18.59 1.09 -0.47
N PRO A 292 -19.76 1.71 -0.27
CA PRO A 292 -20.52 1.55 0.97
C PRO A 292 -20.80 0.08 1.26
N GLU A 293 -21.06 -0.24 2.53
CA GLU A 293 -21.08 -1.63 3.01
C GLU A 293 -22.06 -2.54 2.27
N ARG A 294 -23.19 -1.98 1.81
CA ARG A 294 -24.21 -2.70 1.07
C ARG A 294 -23.72 -3.17 -0.31
N GLU A 295 -22.85 -2.40 -0.95
CA GLU A 295 -22.34 -2.66 -2.29
C GLU A 295 -20.93 -3.28 -2.28
N ASN A 296 -20.19 -3.21 -1.17
CA ASN A 296 -18.81 -3.67 -1.12
C ASN A 296 -18.64 -5.16 -1.44
N THR A 297 -17.64 -5.46 -2.26
CA THR A 297 -17.35 -6.82 -2.72
C THR A 297 -16.56 -7.67 -1.74
N HIS A 298 -15.92 -7.05 -0.73
CA HIS A 298 -14.98 -7.70 0.19
C HIS A 298 -13.93 -8.52 -0.56
N ALA A 299 -13.48 -7.97 -1.69
CA ALA A 299 -12.48 -8.55 -2.56
C ALA A 299 -11.50 -7.47 -3.01
N VAL A 300 -10.26 -7.87 -3.22
CA VAL A 300 -9.26 -7.02 -3.88
C VAL A 300 -9.61 -6.91 -5.37
N TRP A 301 -9.36 -5.75 -5.97
CA TRP A 301 -9.51 -5.54 -7.41
C TRP A 301 -8.14 -5.47 -8.09
N VAL A 302 -8.05 -5.81 -9.36
CA VAL A 302 -6.79 -5.83 -10.13
C VAL A 302 -6.90 -4.97 -11.38
N GLU A 303 -5.79 -4.35 -11.73
CA GLU A 303 -5.61 -3.62 -12.97
C GLU A 303 -4.30 -4.04 -13.63
N TYR A 304 -4.29 -4.10 -14.96
CA TYR A 304 -3.12 -4.44 -15.74
C TYR A 304 -2.80 -3.37 -16.78
N ASN A 305 -1.52 -3.17 -17.09
CA ASN A 305 -1.10 -2.22 -18.13
C ASN A 305 0.14 -2.71 -18.87
N GLN A 306 0.05 -2.81 -20.20
CA GLN A 306 1.15 -3.32 -21.04
C GLN A 306 2.19 -2.25 -21.39
N ASP A 307 1.89 -0.97 -21.19
CA ASP A 307 2.80 0.13 -21.46
C ASP A 307 3.87 0.21 -20.34
N PRO A 308 5.18 0.07 -20.64
CA PRO A 308 6.22 0.12 -19.64
C PRO A 308 6.27 1.45 -18.87
N GLY A 309 5.84 2.55 -19.50
CA GLY A 309 5.71 3.85 -18.85
C GLY A 309 4.42 4.01 -18.05
N GLY A 310 3.44 3.12 -18.19
CA GLY A 310 2.13 3.25 -17.55
C GLY A 310 1.25 4.35 -18.14
N GLU A 311 1.39 4.69 -19.42
CA GLU A 311 0.61 5.80 -20.05
C GLU A 311 -0.90 5.56 -20.10
N GLY A 312 -1.36 4.30 -20.02
CA GLY A 312 -2.77 3.92 -20.23
C GLY A 312 -3.68 3.97 -19.01
N TRP A 313 -3.18 4.29 -17.81
CA TRP A 313 -3.95 4.21 -16.56
C TRP A 313 -3.66 5.35 -15.58
N TYR A 314 -4.44 5.41 -14.49
CA TYR A 314 -4.17 6.30 -13.37
C TYR A 314 -2.73 6.10 -12.83
N PRO A 315 -1.99 7.14 -12.39
CA PRO A 315 -2.38 8.56 -12.32
C PRO A 315 -2.13 9.39 -13.59
N LYS A 316 -1.65 8.77 -14.68
CA LYS A 316 -1.41 9.47 -15.96
C LYS A 316 -2.72 9.75 -16.70
N VAL A 317 -3.64 8.80 -16.67
CA VAL A 317 -5.02 8.96 -17.13
C VAL A 317 -5.94 9.25 -15.95
N LYS A 318 -6.64 10.37 -16.01
CA LYS A 318 -7.49 10.90 -14.92
C LYS A 318 -8.96 10.84 -15.31
N ASN A 319 -9.51 9.63 -15.33
CA ASN A 319 -10.91 9.38 -15.67
C ASN A 319 -11.65 8.73 -14.50
N ARG A 320 -12.79 9.29 -14.12
CA ARG A 320 -13.62 8.72 -13.05
C ARG A 320 -14.21 7.37 -13.44
N THR A 321 -14.54 7.16 -14.70
CA THR A 321 -15.24 5.96 -15.20
C THR A 321 -14.55 5.40 -16.44
N GLY A 322 -14.85 4.14 -16.80
CA GLY A 322 -14.27 3.48 -17.97
C GLY A 322 -12.84 2.98 -17.72
N ASN A 323 -12.54 2.63 -16.47
CA ASN A 323 -11.24 2.09 -16.06
C ASN A 323 -11.24 0.56 -16.16
N ASP A 324 -10.11 -0.01 -16.53
CA ASP A 324 -9.91 -1.46 -16.68
C ASP A 324 -9.54 -2.15 -15.35
N ILE A 325 -10.34 -1.88 -14.31
CA ILE A 325 -10.15 -2.44 -12.96
C ILE A 325 -11.21 -3.52 -12.73
N TYR A 326 -10.75 -4.74 -12.45
CA TYR A 326 -11.59 -5.94 -12.41
C TYR A 326 -11.54 -6.63 -11.06
N ARG A 327 -12.69 -7.17 -10.62
CA ARG A 327 -12.81 -7.89 -9.36
C ARG A 327 -12.00 -9.18 -9.41
N THR A 328 -11.23 -9.44 -8.36
CA THR A 328 -10.49 -10.70 -8.21
C THR A 328 -11.23 -11.70 -7.33
N ASN A 329 -10.68 -12.91 -7.18
CA ASN A 329 -11.08 -13.86 -6.15
C ASN A 329 -10.25 -13.75 -4.85
N ILE A 330 -9.40 -12.73 -4.71
CA ILE A 330 -8.63 -12.45 -3.49
C ILE A 330 -9.57 -11.81 -2.46
N PRO A 331 -9.76 -12.42 -1.28
CA PRO A 331 -10.64 -11.90 -0.24
C PRO A 331 -10.03 -10.68 0.48
N ASP A 332 -10.88 -9.77 0.96
CA ASP A 332 -10.47 -8.54 1.65
C ASP A 332 -11.46 -8.14 2.76
N ALA A 333 -10.96 -7.48 3.80
CA ALA A 333 -11.71 -6.92 4.93
C ALA A 333 -11.87 -5.39 4.84
N LYS A 334 -12.00 -4.87 3.62
CA LYS A 334 -12.23 -3.45 3.32
C LYS A 334 -11.14 -2.56 3.91
N THR A 335 -9.88 -2.85 3.61
CA THR A 335 -8.70 -2.13 4.11
C THR A 335 -7.57 -2.11 3.09
N LYS A 336 -6.68 -1.11 3.13
CA LYS A 336 -5.55 -0.99 2.19
C LYS A 336 -4.72 -2.29 2.17
N GLN A 337 -4.32 -2.71 0.97
CA GLN A 337 -3.36 -3.78 0.75
C GLN A 337 -1.99 -3.23 0.33
N PHE A 338 -0.98 -4.09 0.29
CA PHE A 338 0.33 -3.77 -0.29
C PHE A 338 0.84 -4.92 -1.15
N LEU A 339 1.16 -4.60 -2.41
CA LEU A 339 1.76 -5.52 -3.36
C LEU A 339 3.24 -5.18 -3.49
N GLY A 340 4.11 -6.17 -3.32
CA GLY A 340 5.55 -6.00 -3.52
C GLY A 340 6.17 -7.16 -4.29
N ARG A 341 7.42 -6.94 -4.70
CA ARG A 341 8.28 -7.93 -5.35
C ARG A 341 9.52 -8.13 -4.48
N LEU A 342 9.94 -9.38 -4.31
CA LEU A 342 11.16 -9.73 -3.60
C LEU A 342 12.37 -9.57 -4.53
N ASP A 343 13.41 -8.94 -4.00
CA ASP A 343 14.69 -8.82 -4.67
C ASP A 343 15.34 -10.20 -4.82
N GLY A 344 16.07 -10.40 -5.92
CA GLY A 344 16.78 -11.64 -6.22
C GLY A 344 15.91 -12.74 -6.82
N THR A 345 14.75 -13.06 -6.25
CA THR A 345 13.86 -14.11 -6.79
C THR A 345 12.82 -13.57 -7.78
N GLY A 346 12.36 -12.32 -7.57
CA GLY A 346 11.24 -11.76 -8.32
C GLY A 346 9.88 -12.35 -7.92
N ASP A 347 9.82 -13.12 -6.84
CA ASP A 347 8.56 -13.57 -6.25
C ASP A 347 7.75 -12.36 -5.77
N ARG A 348 6.42 -12.48 -5.78
CA ARG A 348 5.53 -11.40 -5.33
C ARG A 348 4.94 -11.76 -4.00
N TYR A 349 4.67 -10.73 -3.20
CA TYR A 349 3.93 -10.88 -1.97
C TYR A 349 2.79 -9.86 -1.89
N LEU A 350 1.70 -10.28 -1.26
CA LEU A 350 0.55 -9.44 -0.96
C LEU A 350 0.35 -9.40 0.54
N LEU A 351 0.38 -8.20 1.11
CA LEU A 351 -0.01 -7.94 2.48
C LEU A 351 -1.46 -7.46 2.49
N SER A 352 -2.32 -8.18 3.19
CA SER A 352 -3.75 -7.85 3.27
C SER A 352 -4.41 -8.42 4.51
N ASN A 353 -5.63 -7.96 4.78
CA ASN A 353 -6.52 -8.54 5.79
C ASN A 353 -7.64 -9.29 5.06
N PRO A 354 -7.53 -10.60 4.85
CA PRO A 354 -8.44 -11.33 3.97
C PRO A 354 -9.75 -11.76 4.65
N ARG A 355 -9.81 -11.76 5.99
CA ARG A 355 -10.96 -12.28 6.73
C ARG A 355 -11.97 -11.18 7.03
N TYR A 356 -13.10 -11.19 6.30
CA TYR A 356 -14.24 -10.33 6.58
C TYR A 356 -15.39 -11.07 7.27
N ASN A 357 -15.94 -10.51 8.34
CA ASN A 357 -17.17 -10.98 8.98
C ASN A 357 -18.10 -9.80 9.23
N ALA A 358 -19.30 -9.82 8.64
CA ALA A 358 -20.26 -8.72 8.77
C ALA A 358 -20.81 -8.53 10.19
N ALA A 359 -20.89 -9.60 10.99
CA ALA A 359 -21.37 -9.53 12.37
C ALA A 359 -20.31 -8.98 13.33
N ASP A 360 -19.04 -9.09 12.95
CA ASP A 360 -17.89 -8.58 13.70
C ASP A 360 -16.80 -8.10 12.72
N PRO A 361 -16.94 -6.89 12.15
CA PRO A 361 -15.98 -6.36 11.20
C PRO A 361 -14.64 -6.09 11.87
N GLN A 362 -13.65 -6.90 11.53
CA GLN A 362 -12.30 -6.85 12.10
C GLN A 362 -11.27 -6.72 10.97
N ARG A 363 -10.14 -6.08 11.26
CA ARG A 363 -8.95 -6.00 10.40
C ARG A 363 -7.86 -6.92 10.92
N GLN A 364 -8.21 -8.17 11.22
CA GLN A 364 -7.26 -9.20 11.64
C GLN A 364 -7.69 -10.59 11.14
N PRO A 365 -6.75 -11.49 10.83
CA PRO A 365 -5.30 -11.26 10.83
C PRO A 365 -4.83 -10.29 9.74
N LEU A 366 -3.64 -9.71 9.92
CA LEU A 366 -2.81 -9.21 8.82
C LEU A 366 -1.99 -10.39 8.31
N THR A 367 -2.02 -10.62 7.01
CA THR A 367 -1.42 -11.79 6.36
C THR A 367 -0.40 -11.39 5.33
N LEU A 368 0.46 -12.34 4.95
CA LEU A 368 1.37 -12.24 3.82
C LEU A 368 1.13 -13.47 2.93
N ALA A 369 0.65 -13.23 1.72
CA ALA A 369 0.48 -14.26 0.69
C ALA A 369 1.61 -14.18 -0.33
N VAL A 370 2.11 -15.33 -0.80
CA VAL A 370 3.24 -15.42 -1.74
C VAL A 370 2.82 -16.05 -3.06
N SER A 371 3.31 -15.45 -4.13
CA SER A 371 3.20 -15.92 -5.50
C SER A 371 4.61 -16.09 -6.06
N ARG A 372 4.96 -17.30 -6.53
CA ARG A 372 6.35 -17.67 -6.88
C ARG A 372 6.60 -17.78 -8.38
N GLY A 373 7.81 -17.44 -8.82
CA GLY A 373 8.25 -17.60 -10.21
C GLY A 373 7.34 -16.89 -11.22
N GLY A 374 7.08 -17.51 -12.37
CA GLY A 374 6.20 -16.94 -13.39
C GLY A 374 4.69 -17.06 -13.11
N ASP A 375 4.27 -17.89 -12.14
CA ASP A 375 2.85 -18.07 -11.80
C ASP A 375 2.36 -16.95 -10.90
N GLN A 376 1.49 -16.08 -11.40
CA GLN A 376 0.93 -14.93 -10.68
C GLN A 376 -0.11 -15.29 -9.61
N THR A 377 -0.44 -16.56 -9.49
CA THR A 377 -1.36 -17.06 -8.47
C THR A 377 -0.70 -17.03 -7.10
N TYR A 378 -1.40 -16.53 -6.08
CA TYR A 378 -1.04 -16.70 -4.67
C TYR A 378 -1.46 -18.09 -4.21
N ARG A 379 -0.49 -18.86 -3.72
CA ARG A 379 -0.67 -20.27 -3.31
C ARG A 379 -0.27 -20.54 -1.87
N ALA A 380 0.62 -19.71 -1.34
CA ALA A 380 1.07 -19.78 0.03
C ALA A 380 0.62 -18.55 0.80
N ILE A 381 0.34 -18.71 2.09
CA ILE A 381 -0.03 -17.62 2.99
C ILE A 381 0.41 -17.94 4.41
N GLY A 382 0.62 -16.90 5.21
CA GLY A 382 0.68 -17.02 6.65
C GLY A 382 0.21 -15.76 7.34
N VAL A 383 -0.09 -15.88 8.63
CA VAL A 383 -0.44 -14.75 9.49
C VAL A 383 0.84 -14.00 9.85
N LEU A 384 0.92 -12.74 9.45
CA LEU A 384 2.02 -11.86 9.85
C LEU A 384 1.79 -11.32 11.26
N ARG A 385 0.56 -10.87 11.53
CA ARG A 385 0.19 -10.25 12.81
C ARG A 385 -1.28 -10.48 13.12
N THR A 386 -1.57 -10.77 14.38
CA THR A 386 -2.92 -10.93 14.91
C THR A 386 -2.96 -10.55 16.39
N ASN A 387 -4.13 -10.65 17.01
CA ASN A 387 -4.35 -10.36 18.43
C ASN A 387 -4.03 -8.90 18.82
N ALA A 388 -4.62 -7.95 18.09
CA ALA A 388 -4.49 -6.51 18.39
C ALA A 388 -5.04 -6.17 19.78
N ALA A 389 -4.59 -5.10 20.41
CA ALA A 389 -5.14 -4.64 21.69
C ALA A 389 -6.69 -4.49 21.67
N GLU A 390 -7.34 -4.85 22.78
CA GLU A 390 -8.80 -4.72 22.95
C GLU A 390 -9.21 -3.32 23.38
N GLU A 391 -8.39 -2.71 24.23
CA GLU A 391 -8.59 -1.36 24.69
C GLU A 391 -8.06 -0.39 23.63
N ILE A 392 -8.96 0.44 23.11
CA ILE A 392 -8.66 1.49 22.13
C ILE A 392 -9.19 2.79 22.73
N VAL A 393 -8.39 3.85 22.72
CA VAL A 393 -8.89 5.15 23.18
C VAL A 393 -10.03 5.56 22.25
N PRO A 394 -11.23 5.88 22.76
CA PRO A 394 -12.36 6.24 21.92
C PRO A 394 -12.08 7.52 21.13
N ASP A 395 -12.51 7.54 19.87
CA ASP A 395 -12.55 8.78 19.11
C ASP A 395 -13.75 9.66 19.52
N THR A 396 -13.83 10.85 18.93
CA THR A 396 -14.91 11.81 19.11
C THR A 396 -15.82 11.91 17.89
N ARG A 397 -15.70 10.96 16.94
CA ARG A 397 -16.37 10.93 15.63
C ARG A 397 -17.11 9.62 15.42
N ASP A 398 -17.88 9.23 16.43
CA ASP A 398 -18.78 8.07 16.41
C ASP A 398 -18.10 6.76 16.01
N GLY A 399 -16.84 6.56 16.44
CA GLY A 399 -16.12 5.31 16.31
C GLY A 399 -15.50 5.08 14.93
N ILE A 400 -15.31 6.09 14.08
CA ILE A 400 -14.61 5.90 12.78
C ILE A 400 -13.20 5.33 12.96
N LYS A 401 -12.46 5.74 13.99
CA LYS A 401 -11.17 5.16 14.38
C LYS A 401 -11.34 3.70 14.83
N ASN A 402 -12.37 3.44 15.65
CA ASN A 402 -12.53 2.19 16.39
C ASN A 402 -13.48 1.19 15.72
N ARG A 403 -13.96 1.49 14.50
CA ARG A 403 -14.99 0.70 13.77
C ARG A 403 -14.57 -0.73 13.44
N ALA A 404 -13.27 -0.98 13.38
CA ALA A 404 -12.70 -2.28 13.11
C ALA A 404 -11.34 -2.39 13.81
N ARG A 405 -11.26 -3.24 14.82
CA ARG A 405 -10.02 -3.56 15.54
C ARG A 405 -9.10 -4.40 14.66
N GLY A 406 -7.79 -4.26 14.84
CA GLY A 406 -6.79 -5.07 14.15
C GLY A 406 -5.64 -4.27 13.59
N PHE A 407 -4.98 -4.84 12.59
CA PHE A 407 -3.79 -4.31 11.95
C PHE A 407 -4.10 -3.90 10.52
N SER A 408 -3.68 -2.70 10.12
CA SER A 408 -4.11 -2.16 8.83
C SER A 408 -3.12 -1.19 8.20
N TYR A 409 -3.28 -1.03 6.89
CA TYR A 409 -2.46 -0.19 6.01
C TYR A 409 -1.01 -0.64 6.02
N PRO A 410 -0.75 -1.91 5.64
CA PRO A 410 0.60 -2.40 5.54
C PRO A 410 1.38 -1.64 4.44
N THR A 411 2.67 -1.54 4.65
CA THR A 411 3.68 -1.12 3.67
C THR A 411 4.93 -1.96 3.93
N ALA A 412 5.77 -2.18 2.92
CA ALA A 412 6.95 -3.01 3.11
C ALA A 412 8.14 -2.59 2.26
N VAL A 413 9.32 -2.95 2.74
CA VAL A 413 10.60 -2.78 2.05
C VAL A 413 11.52 -3.94 2.39
N GLN A 414 12.25 -4.42 1.40
CA GLN A 414 13.28 -5.44 1.60
C GLN A 414 14.63 -4.76 1.90
N VAL A 415 15.31 -5.24 2.92
CA VAL A 415 16.68 -4.86 3.28
C VAL A 415 17.51 -6.12 3.41
N GLY A 416 18.31 -6.43 2.39
CA GLY A 416 19.07 -7.67 2.34
C GLY A 416 18.15 -8.90 2.30
N ASP A 417 18.31 -9.79 3.28
CA ASP A 417 17.51 -11.00 3.46
C ASP A 417 16.26 -10.78 4.33
N LYS A 418 15.99 -9.54 4.76
CA LYS A 418 14.84 -9.21 5.60
C LYS A 418 13.78 -8.43 4.85
N LEU A 419 12.53 -8.80 5.08
CA LEU A 419 11.36 -8.01 4.71
C LEU A 419 10.87 -7.28 5.96
N LEU A 420 10.90 -5.95 5.90
CA LEU A 420 10.35 -5.08 6.94
C LEU A 420 8.93 -4.72 6.53
N VAL A 421 7.98 -4.90 7.44
CA VAL A 421 6.57 -4.59 7.19
C VAL A 421 6.06 -3.65 8.27
N ALA A 422 5.72 -2.41 7.89
CA ALA A 422 5.08 -1.47 8.81
C ALA A 422 3.55 -1.53 8.66
N TYR A 423 2.84 -1.35 9.76
CA TYR A 423 1.39 -1.30 9.80
C TYR A 423 0.93 -0.55 11.05
N SER A 424 -0.32 -0.08 11.02
CA SER A 424 -0.97 0.46 12.20
C SER A 424 -1.74 -0.63 12.95
N GLU A 425 -1.76 -0.56 14.27
CA GLU A 425 -2.66 -1.32 15.14
C GLU A 425 -3.74 -0.37 15.65
N ASN A 426 -5.01 -0.71 15.41
CA ASN A 426 -6.20 0.02 15.87
C ASN A 426 -6.22 1.52 15.51
N LYS A 427 -5.43 1.92 14.50
CA LYS A 427 -5.15 3.33 14.17
C LYS A 427 -4.66 4.15 15.37
N GLU A 428 -3.94 3.52 16.28
CA GLU A 428 -3.45 4.13 17.53
C GLU A 428 -1.94 3.93 17.71
N ASN A 429 -1.42 2.77 17.31
CA ASN A 429 0.01 2.44 17.38
C ASN A 429 0.57 2.16 15.99
N ILE A 430 1.88 2.41 15.81
CA ILE A 430 2.62 2.02 14.61
C ILE A 430 3.63 0.94 14.99
N TRP A 431 3.66 -0.11 14.19
CA TRP A 431 4.50 -1.28 14.38
C TRP A 431 5.31 -1.57 13.11
N VAL A 432 6.47 -2.20 13.30
CA VAL A 432 7.27 -2.82 12.24
C VAL A 432 7.52 -4.27 12.61
N SER A 433 7.17 -5.20 11.72
CA SER A 433 7.60 -6.60 11.78
C SER A 433 8.81 -6.82 10.89
N VAL A 434 9.79 -7.57 11.38
CA VAL A 434 10.98 -8.00 10.63
C VAL A 434 10.86 -9.49 10.36
N VAL A 435 10.87 -9.87 9.09
CA VAL A 435 10.68 -11.26 8.64
C VAL A 435 11.85 -11.67 7.77
N ASP A 436 12.36 -12.88 7.96
CA ASP A 436 13.33 -13.47 7.03
C ASP A 436 12.64 -13.84 5.71
N VAL A 437 13.17 -13.36 4.59
CA VAL A 437 12.66 -13.69 3.25
C VAL A 437 12.70 -15.21 3.00
N GLY A 438 13.70 -15.91 3.53
CA GLY A 438 13.83 -17.36 3.46
C GLY A 438 12.83 -18.12 4.35
N ALA A 439 12.11 -17.44 5.24
CA ALA A 439 11.09 -18.01 6.10
C ALA A 439 9.66 -17.67 5.65
N LEU A 440 9.49 -17.08 4.46
CA LEU A 440 8.17 -16.76 3.93
C LEU A 440 7.35 -18.03 3.63
N PRO A 441 6.01 -17.95 3.71
CA PRO A 441 5.13 -19.10 3.56
C PRO A 441 5.37 -19.91 2.29
N GLU A 442 5.49 -21.22 2.42
CA GLU A 442 5.52 -22.18 1.31
C GLU A 442 4.12 -22.71 1.00
N GLU A 443 3.90 -23.22 -0.21
CA GLU A 443 2.60 -23.80 -0.58
C GLU A 443 2.31 -25.00 0.34
N GLY A 444 1.17 -24.94 1.02
CA GLY A 444 0.71 -26.03 1.88
C GLY A 444 0.40 -27.28 1.06
N ASP A 445 0.65 -28.45 1.61
CA ASP A 445 0.27 -29.72 0.97
C ASP A 445 -1.25 -29.84 0.93
N ALA A 446 -1.84 -29.68 -0.26
CA ALA A 446 -3.28 -29.78 -0.49
C ALA A 446 -3.85 -31.19 -0.23
N CYS A 447 -2.99 -32.19 0.00
CA CYS A 447 -3.37 -33.56 0.34
C CYS A 447 -3.33 -33.87 1.85
N ARG A 448 -3.06 -32.89 2.71
CA ARG A 448 -3.12 -33.04 4.18
C ARG A 448 -4.51 -32.83 4.76
#